data_AF-A0A5K0WWV7-F1
#
_entry.id   AF-A0A5K0WWV7-F1
#
_cell.length_a   1.000
_cell.length_b   1.000
_cell.length_c   1.000
_cell.angle_alpha   90.00
_cell.angle_beta   90.00
_cell.angle_gamma   90.00
#
_symmetry.space_group_name_H-M   'P 1'
#
loop_
_entity.id
_entity.type
_entity.pdbx_description
1 polymer ?
#
loop_
_entity_poly.entity_id
_entity_poly.type
_entity_poly.pdbx_seq_one_letter_code
_entity_poly.pdbx_strand_id
1 'polypeptide(L)'
;SVTSAYGEPITAEGGPRKIADPFDFGGGHVDPNSAADPGLLYDMSVADYVQFLCSSGYSSSAISRLTAKATTCGASGSVSDLNLPSITISNLKKTTIVARTVTNVGPVRSTYRVKVEAPPGVRVSVEPQTLSFNEKVKSLTFRVTFSPVHEIQ
;
A
#
# COMPACT_ATOMS: atom_id res chain seq x y z
N SER A 1 -9.26 -7.24 -10.74
CA SER A 1 -9.62 -6.14 -11.68
C SER A 1 -10.77 -5.30 -11.13
N VAL A 2 -10.70 -3.98 -11.28
CA VAL A 2 -11.83 -3.06 -11.03
C VAL A 2 -12.69 -3.01 -12.29
N THR A 3 -14.02 -3.14 -12.14
CA THR A 3 -14.97 -3.16 -13.26
C THR A 3 -15.97 -2.00 -13.16
N SER A 4 -16.57 -1.65 -14.29
CA SER A 4 -17.67 -0.70 -14.39
C SER A 4 -18.93 -1.26 -13.71
N ALA A 5 -19.97 -0.43 -13.60
CA ALA A 5 -21.29 -0.87 -13.11
C ALA A 5 -21.91 -2.01 -13.93
N TYR A 6 -21.40 -2.26 -15.15
CA TYR A 6 -21.84 -3.32 -16.06
C TYR A 6 -20.92 -4.55 -16.06
N GLY A 7 -19.89 -4.58 -15.19
CA GLY A 7 -18.93 -5.68 -15.10
C GLY A 7 -17.81 -5.64 -16.15
N GLU A 8 -17.69 -4.54 -16.91
CA GLU A 8 -16.67 -4.38 -17.95
C GLU A 8 -15.40 -3.72 -17.39
N PRO A 9 -14.20 -3.95 -17.97
CA PRO A 9 -13.01 -3.20 -17.59
C PRO A 9 -13.21 -1.69 -17.76
N ILE A 10 -12.78 -0.91 -16.77
CA ILE A 10 -12.81 0.56 -16.87
C ILE A 10 -11.77 1.02 -17.91
N THR A 11 -12.10 2.04 -18.71
CA THR A 11 -11.21 2.65 -19.71
C THR A 11 -10.74 4.03 -19.28
N ALA A 12 -9.51 4.40 -19.63
CA ALA A 12 -9.00 5.74 -19.38
C ALA A 12 -9.46 6.70 -20.49
N GLU A 13 -10.11 7.80 -20.09
CA GLU A 13 -10.52 8.87 -21.00
C GLU A 13 -9.30 9.73 -21.36
N GLY A 14 -8.57 9.30 -22.38
CA GLY A 14 -7.37 9.96 -22.90
C GLY A 14 -6.92 9.33 -24.21
N GLY A 15 -6.13 10.06 -25.00
CA GLY A 15 -5.50 9.53 -26.21
C GLY A 15 -4.10 8.98 -25.89
N PRO A 16 -3.75 7.75 -26.26
CA PRO A 16 -4.58 6.69 -26.84
C PRO A 16 -5.51 6.03 -25.81
N ARG A 17 -6.67 5.55 -26.27
CA ARG A 17 -7.56 4.75 -25.41
C ARG A 17 -6.82 3.50 -24.92
N LYS A 18 -6.83 3.29 -23.61
CA LYS A 18 -6.31 2.09 -22.97
C LYS A 18 -7.27 1.58 -21.90
N ILE A 19 -7.14 0.31 -21.56
CA ILE A 19 -7.72 -0.22 -20.32
C ILE A 19 -7.10 0.57 -19.18
N ALA A 20 -7.94 1.06 -18.27
CA ALA A 20 -7.47 1.82 -17.14
C ALA A 20 -6.65 0.91 -16.22
N ASP A 21 -5.60 1.46 -15.64
CA ASP A 21 -4.74 0.79 -14.68
C ASP A 21 -4.74 1.56 -13.34
N PRO A 22 -4.13 1.03 -12.27
CA PRO A 22 -4.11 1.70 -10.98
C PRO A 22 -3.50 3.11 -10.99
N PHE A 23 -2.76 3.53 -12.02
CA PHE A 23 -2.29 4.91 -12.15
C PHE A 23 -3.39 5.86 -12.68
N ASP A 24 -4.43 5.34 -13.32
CA ASP A 24 -5.58 6.14 -13.78
C ASP A 24 -6.66 6.26 -12.70
N PHE A 25 -6.97 5.17 -11.99
CA PHE A 25 -8.10 5.12 -11.04
C PHE A 25 -7.71 4.90 -9.58
N GLY A 26 -6.43 4.73 -9.25
CA GLY A 26 -5.98 4.49 -7.88
C GLY A 26 -6.60 3.22 -7.27
N GLY A 27 -7.33 3.39 -6.16
CA GLY A 27 -8.05 2.32 -5.48
C GLY A 27 -9.37 1.89 -6.16
N GLY A 28 -9.78 2.56 -7.23
CA GLY A 28 -11.02 2.33 -7.94
C GLY A 28 -12.09 3.40 -7.65
N HIS A 29 -13.31 3.15 -8.13
CA HIS A 29 -14.44 4.05 -7.88
C HIS A 29 -14.91 3.95 -6.43
N VAL A 30 -15.30 5.08 -5.84
CA VAL A 30 -15.72 5.14 -4.44
C VAL A 30 -16.98 4.32 -4.18
N ASP A 31 -16.96 3.53 -3.11
CA ASP A 31 -18.13 2.89 -2.52
C ASP A 31 -18.30 3.37 -1.07
N PRO A 32 -19.17 4.38 -0.83
CA PRO A 32 -19.34 4.96 0.50
C PRO A 32 -19.87 3.97 1.54
N ASN A 33 -20.73 3.02 1.14
CA ASN A 33 -21.34 2.08 2.07
C ASN A 33 -20.30 1.06 2.55
N SER A 34 -19.51 0.51 1.62
CA SER A 34 -18.41 -0.38 1.98
C SER A 34 -17.29 0.33 2.75
N ALA A 35 -17.05 1.62 2.49
CA ALA A 35 -16.07 2.41 3.22
C ALA A 35 -16.43 2.67 4.68
N ALA A 36 -17.72 2.64 5.04
CA ALA A 36 -18.19 2.83 6.42
C ALA A 36 -17.84 1.65 7.34
N ASP A 37 -17.68 0.44 6.79
CA ASP A 37 -17.26 -0.77 7.51
C ASP A 37 -16.26 -1.59 6.67
N PRO A 38 -14.98 -1.17 6.60
CA PRO A 38 -14.01 -1.73 5.67
C PRO A 38 -13.39 -3.05 6.14
N GLY A 39 -13.67 -3.48 7.38
CA GLY A 39 -13.04 -4.64 8.04
C GLY A 39 -11.58 -4.42 8.45
N LEU A 40 -10.71 -3.97 7.53
CA LEU A 40 -9.28 -3.70 7.77
C LEU A 40 -8.91 -2.25 7.43
N LEU A 41 -8.05 -1.65 8.25
CA LEU A 41 -7.45 -0.33 8.01
C LEU A 41 -5.94 -0.41 7.90
N TYR A 42 -5.37 0.40 7.02
CA TYR A 42 -3.94 0.71 6.99
C TYR A 42 -3.72 1.98 7.81
N ASP A 43 -3.59 1.81 9.12
CA ASP A 43 -3.50 2.94 10.04
C ASP A 43 -2.10 3.58 10.00
N MET A 44 -2.05 4.89 10.21
CA MET A 44 -0.82 5.69 10.21
C MET A 44 -0.95 6.97 11.02
N SER A 45 0.19 7.43 11.51
CA SER A 45 0.32 8.62 12.34
C SER A 45 1.21 9.68 11.67
N VAL A 46 1.26 10.86 12.27
CA VAL A 46 2.20 11.92 11.87
C VAL A 46 3.66 11.44 11.94
N ALA A 47 4.00 10.52 12.85
CA ALA A 47 5.35 9.98 12.96
C ALA A 47 5.74 9.17 11.70
N ASP A 48 4.80 8.44 11.10
CA ASP A 48 5.04 7.67 9.88
C ASP A 48 5.32 8.60 8.69
N TYR A 49 4.59 9.72 8.59
CA TYR A 49 4.86 10.76 7.59
C TYR A 49 6.21 11.45 7.82
N VAL A 50 6.57 11.73 9.06
CA VAL A 50 7.90 12.28 9.40
C VAL A 50 8.99 11.33 8.95
N GLN A 51 8.86 10.03 9.25
CA GLN A 51 9.82 9.01 8.82
C GLN A 51 9.90 8.93 7.30
N PHE A 52 8.77 8.95 6.60
CA PHE A 52 8.71 9.00 5.14
C PHE A 52 9.46 10.21 4.56
N LEU A 53 9.26 11.40 5.12
CA LEU A 53 9.94 12.61 4.68
C LEU A 53 11.46 12.54 4.94
N CYS A 54 11.87 12.01 6.10
CA CYS A 54 13.28 11.75 6.40
C CYS A 54 13.90 10.79 5.38
N SER A 55 13.24 9.66 5.10
CA SER A 55 13.67 8.68 4.10
C SER A 55 13.68 9.21 2.67
N SER A 56 12.87 10.24 2.38
CA SER A 56 12.83 10.92 1.09
C SER A 56 13.92 11.99 0.93
N GLY A 57 14.76 12.21 1.95
CA GLY A 57 15.89 13.14 1.91
C GLY A 57 15.58 14.57 2.35
N TYR A 58 14.41 14.83 2.93
CA TYR A 58 14.10 16.15 3.51
C TYR A 58 14.91 16.39 4.79
N SER A 59 15.36 17.64 4.98
CA SER A 59 16.11 18.01 6.18
C SER A 59 15.21 18.08 7.41
N SER A 60 15.76 17.73 8.58
CA SER A 60 15.11 17.90 9.88
C SER A 60 14.53 19.31 10.07
N SER A 61 15.21 20.35 9.56
CA SER A 61 14.74 21.74 9.64
C SER A 61 13.52 22.01 8.77
N ALA A 62 13.45 21.45 7.56
CA ALA A 62 12.28 21.58 6.70
C ALA A 62 11.05 20.88 7.31
N ILE A 63 11.24 19.65 7.83
CA ILE A 63 10.18 18.89 8.48
C ILE A 63 9.72 19.59 9.77
N SER A 64 10.64 20.14 10.56
CA SER A 64 10.29 20.87 11.78
C SER A 64 9.43 22.10 11.50
N ARG A 65 9.71 22.83 10.41
CA ARG A 65 8.86 23.95 9.98
C ARG A 65 7.47 23.49 9.53
N LEU A 66 7.40 22.40 8.76
CA LEU A 66 6.14 21.85 8.26
C LEU A 66 5.24 21.36 9.38
N THR A 67 5.81 20.66 10.36
CA THR A 67 5.07 20.05 11.49
C THR A 67 4.88 20.99 12.68
N ALA A 68 5.47 22.18 12.64
CA ALA A 68 5.57 23.11 13.77
C ALA A 68 6.12 22.46 15.07
N LYS A 69 6.90 21.38 14.94
CA LYS A 69 7.45 20.59 16.04
C LYS A 69 8.91 20.27 15.77
N ALA A 70 9.77 20.46 16.77
CA ALA A 70 11.16 20.08 16.69
C ALA A 70 11.29 18.59 16.34
N THR A 71 11.89 18.30 15.19
CA THR A 71 12.01 16.97 14.61
C THR A 71 13.47 16.72 14.26
N THR A 72 13.95 15.51 14.51
CA THR A 72 15.28 15.06 14.10
C THR A 72 15.13 13.74 13.37
N CYS A 73 15.59 13.68 12.13
CA CYS A 73 15.64 12.42 11.40
C CYS A 73 16.66 11.47 12.05
N GLY A 74 16.20 10.28 12.43
CA GLY A 74 17.04 9.19 12.93
C GLY A 74 17.58 8.31 11.79
N ALA A 75 17.92 7.05 12.11
CA ALA A 75 18.38 6.07 11.13
C ALA A 75 17.30 5.80 10.05
N SER A 76 17.79 5.65 8.81
CA SER A 76 17.00 5.61 7.59
C SER A 76 16.05 4.40 7.51
N GLY A 77 14.76 4.65 7.27
CA GLY A 77 13.82 3.66 6.72
C GLY A 77 13.76 3.74 5.19
N SER A 78 12.93 2.92 4.55
CA SER A 78 12.60 3.07 3.12
C SER A 78 11.41 4.01 2.94
N VAL A 79 11.41 4.79 1.86
CA VAL A 79 10.24 5.56 1.42
C VAL A 79 9.01 4.66 1.20
N SER A 80 9.24 3.39 0.83
CA SER A 80 8.18 2.40 0.61
C SER A 80 7.54 1.86 1.91
N ASP A 81 8.12 2.14 3.08
CA ASP A 81 7.64 1.63 4.37
C ASP A 81 6.42 2.39 4.91
N LEU A 82 6.06 3.52 4.30
CA LEU A 82 4.83 4.22 4.64
C LEU A 82 3.62 3.28 4.44
N ASN A 83 2.82 3.12 5.49
CA ASN A 83 1.73 2.13 5.56
C ASN A 83 0.49 2.55 4.75
N LEU A 84 0.64 2.87 3.47
CA LEU A 84 -0.46 3.24 2.58
C LEU A 84 -1.21 2.02 2.05
N PRO A 85 -2.53 2.15 1.74
CA PRO A 85 -3.33 1.12 1.07
C PRO A 85 -3.00 0.97 -0.42
N SER A 86 -1.77 1.30 -0.82
CA SER A 86 -1.22 1.10 -2.16
C SER A 86 0.29 0.88 -2.07
N ILE A 87 0.85 0.24 -3.10
CA ILE A 87 2.29 0.00 -3.22
C ILE A 87 2.70 0.40 -4.64
N THR A 88 3.60 1.37 -4.73
CA THR A 88 4.20 1.80 -6.00
C THR A 88 5.70 1.51 -5.95
N ILE A 89 6.20 0.79 -6.95
CA ILE A 89 7.63 0.53 -7.13
C ILE A 89 8.05 1.05 -8.50
N SER A 90 8.76 2.16 -8.51
CA SER A 90 9.31 2.73 -9.73
C SER A 90 10.47 1.86 -10.22
N ASN A 91 10.43 1.44 -11.48
CA ASN A 91 11.53 0.75 -12.16
C ASN A 91 12.05 -0.49 -11.39
N LEU A 92 11.20 -1.50 -11.22
CA LEU A 92 11.52 -2.74 -10.51
C LEU A 92 12.63 -3.53 -11.22
N LYS A 93 13.90 -3.26 -10.85
CA LYS A 93 15.09 -3.94 -11.37
C LYS A 93 15.54 -5.12 -10.51
N LYS A 94 15.20 -5.12 -9.23
CA LYS A 94 15.62 -6.11 -8.24
C LYS A 94 14.44 -6.48 -7.36
N THR A 95 14.53 -7.62 -6.71
CA THR A 95 13.56 -8.02 -5.70
C THR A 95 13.43 -6.93 -4.64
N THR A 96 12.19 -6.49 -4.41
CA THR A 96 11.85 -5.46 -3.43
C THR A 96 10.79 -6.02 -2.49
N ILE A 97 11.02 -5.85 -1.19
CA ILE A 97 10.11 -6.32 -0.14
C ILE A 97 9.52 -5.09 0.54
N VAL A 98 8.20 -5.05 0.63
CA VAL A 98 7.45 -3.96 1.25
C VAL A 98 6.62 -4.55 2.39
N ALA A 99 6.67 -3.93 3.56
CA ALA A 99 5.85 -4.32 4.70
C ALA A 99 4.58 -3.46 4.77
N ARG A 100 3.48 -4.07 5.19
CA ARG A 100 2.22 -3.39 5.51
C ARG A 100 1.64 -3.94 6.78
N THR A 101 1.09 -3.05 7.59
CA THR A 101 0.39 -3.39 8.83
C THR A 101 -1.07 -3.03 8.66
N VAL A 102 -1.93 -4.00 8.92
CA VAL A 102 -3.38 -3.78 8.90
C VAL A 102 -3.95 -3.95 10.30
N THR A 103 -4.89 -3.09 10.65
CA THR A 103 -5.65 -3.14 11.90
C THR A 103 -7.07 -3.59 11.60
N ASN A 104 -7.54 -4.61 12.30
CA ASN A 104 -8.92 -5.07 12.21
C ASN A 104 -9.86 -4.13 12.95
N VAL A 105 -10.82 -3.56 12.23
CA VAL A 105 -11.90 -2.71 12.74
C VAL A 105 -13.29 -3.36 12.57
N GLY A 106 -13.35 -4.52 11.92
CA GLY A 106 -14.56 -5.33 11.81
C GLY A 106 -14.74 -6.32 12.99
N PRO A 107 -15.40 -7.47 12.75
CA PRO A 107 -15.62 -8.47 13.79
C PRO A 107 -14.32 -8.96 14.43
N VAL A 108 -14.33 -9.10 15.76
CA VAL A 108 -13.13 -9.36 16.58
C VAL A 108 -12.39 -10.65 16.16
N ARG A 109 -13.13 -11.72 15.85
CA ARG A 109 -12.59 -13.01 15.42
C ARG A 109 -12.76 -13.16 13.91
N SER A 110 -11.78 -12.66 13.18
CA SER A 110 -11.80 -12.66 11.71
C SER A 110 -10.49 -13.21 11.15
N THR A 111 -10.59 -13.99 10.08
CA THR A 111 -9.44 -14.53 9.36
C THR A 111 -9.51 -14.09 7.90
N TYR A 112 -8.46 -13.43 7.43
CA TYR A 112 -8.35 -12.93 6.06
C TYR A 112 -7.29 -13.73 5.31
N ARG A 113 -7.61 -14.20 4.10
CA ARG A 113 -6.69 -14.89 3.21
C ARG A 113 -6.34 -14.00 2.04
N VAL A 114 -5.04 -13.90 1.73
CA VAL A 114 -4.58 -13.08 0.61
C VAL A 114 -5.02 -13.68 -0.73
N LYS A 115 -5.40 -12.81 -1.66
CA LYS A 115 -5.56 -13.12 -3.08
C LYS A 115 -4.67 -12.17 -3.87
N VAL A 116 -3.84 -12.72 -4.75
CA VAL A 116 -2.85 -11.95 -5.52
C VAL A 116 -3.20 -12.02 -7.00
N GLU A 117 -3.30 -10.86 -7.64
CA GLU A 117 -3.37 -10.69 -9.09
C GLU A 117 -2.09 -9.94 -9.50
N ALA A 118 -1.11 -10.68 -10.02
CA ALA A 118 0.22 -10.11 -10.28
C ALA A 118 0.22 -9.28 -11.58
N PRO A 119 0.84 -8.08 -11.58
CA PRO A 119 1.03 -7.30 -12.81
C PRO A 119 1.87 -8.06 -13.85
N PRO A 120 1.66 -7.81 -15.16
CA PRO A 120 2.51 -8.38 -16.20
C PRO A 120 4.00 -8.13 -15.95
N GLY A 121 4.82 -9.16 -16.08
CA GLY A 121 6.28 -9.07 -15.91
C GLY A 121 6.78 -9.04 -14.46
N VAL A 122 5.89 -9.15 -13.47
CA VAL A 122 6.25 -9.15 -12.03
C VAL A 122 5.71 -10.40 -11.33
N ARG A 123 6.57 -11.06 -10.54
CA ARG A 123 6.16 -12.05 -9.54
C ARG A 123 5.83 -11.33 -8.24
N VAL A 124 4.69 -11.68 -7.64
CA VAL A 124 4.23 -11.13 -6.36
C VAL A 124 3.97 -12.28 -5.39
N SER A 125 4.55 -12.24 -4.21
CA SER A 125 4.26 -13.15 -3.11
C SER A 125 3.99 -12.39 -1.81
N VAL A 126 3.16 -12.95 -0.93
CA VAL A 126 2.77 -12.34 0.33
C VAL A 126 2.95 -13.32 1.48
N GLU A 127 3.59 -12.87 2.56
CA GLU A 127 3.84 -13.64 3.76
C GLU A 127 3.45 -12.84 5.03
N PRO A 128 2.61 -13.38 5.93
CA PRO A 128 1.89 -14.64 5.80
C PRO A 128 0.72 -14.55 4.80
N GLN A 129 0.31 -15.69 4.23
CA GLN A 129 -0.85 -15.76 3.33
C GLN A 129 -2.20 -15.62 4.05
N THR A 130 -2.21 -15.67 5.37
CA THR A 130 -3.43 -15.60 6.18
C THR A 130 -3.17 -14.80 7.46
N LEU A 131 -4.06 -13.86 7.76
CA LEU A 131 -4.04 -13.02 8.95
C LEU A 131 -5.23 -13.39 9.82
N SER A 132 -4.98 -13.79 11.07
CA SER A 132 -6.03 -14.20 12.02
C SER A 132 -6.05 -13.27 13.21
N PHE A 133 -7.17 -12.56 13.38
CA PHE A 133 -7.38 -11.58 14.44
C PHE A 133 -8.23 -12.17 15.56
N ASN A 134 -8.03 -11.64 16.77
CA ASN A 134 -8.81 -11.97 17.94
C ASN A 134 -8.81 -10.77 18.91
N GLU A 135 -9.38 -10.95 20.10
CA GLU A 135 -9.49 -9.90 21.13
C GLU A 135 -8.14 -9.25 21.50
N LYS A 136 -7.04 -10.00 21.42
CA LYS A 136 -5.68 -9.56 21.77
C LYS A 136 -4.88 -9.11 20.55
N VAL A 137 -5.14 -9.70 19.39
CA VAL A 137 -4.41 -9.46 18.14
C VAL A 137 -5.27 -8.60 17.23
N LYS A 138 -5.08 -7.28 17.32
CA LYS A 138 -5.83 -6.28 16.53
C LYS A 138 -5.10 -5.81 15.28
N SER A 139 -3.77 -5.81 15.30
CA SER A 139 -2.96 -5.39 14.16
C SER A 139 -1.96 -6.47 13.79
N LEU A 140 -1.79 -6.71 12.51
CA LEU A 140 -0.86 -7.70 11.98
C LEU A 140 -0.11 -7.13 10.78
N THR A 141 1.17 -7.46 10.70
CA THR A 141 2.04 -7.08 9.58
C THR A 141 2.19 -8.24 8.62
N PHE A 142 2.13 -7.95 7.33
CA PHE A 142 2.51 -8.85 6.25
C PHE A 142 3.55 -8.19 5.35
N ARG A 143 4.28 -9.01 4.60
CA ARG A 143 5.32 -8.58 3.67
C ARG A 143 4.93 -9.01 2.27
N VAL A 144 5.00 -8.06 1.34
CA VAL A 144 4.80 -8.29 -0.09
C VAL A 144 6.17 -8.26 -0.76
N THR A 145 6.50 -9.32 -1.48
CA THR A 145 7.74 -9.42 -2.26
C THR A 145 7.41 -9.30 -3.73
N PHE A 146 8.08 -8.36 -4.39
CA PHE A 146 7.97 -8.10 -5.82
C PHE A 146 9.29 -8.45 -6.48
N SER A 147 9.27 -9.29 -7.51
CA SER A 147 10.46 -9.68 -8.27
C SER A 147 10.18 -9.59 -9.77
N PRO A 148 11.10 -9.05 -10.58
CA PRO A 148 10.92 -9.07 -12.03
C PRO A 148 10.94 -10.53 -12.53
N VAL A 149 10.10 -10.83 -13.54
CA VAL A 149 10.05 -12.17 -14.15
C VAL A 149 11.35 -12.45 -14.93
N HIS A 150 11.92 -11.42 -15.55
CA HIS A 150 13.18 -11.45 -16.30
C HIS A 150 14.23 -10.59 -15.57
N GLU A 151 15.43 -11.13 -15.34
CA GLU A 151 16.57 -10.31 -14.91
C GLU A 151 17.00 -9.45 -16.10
N ILE A 152 16.93 -8.12 -15.96
CA ILE A 152 17.63 -7.24 -16.90
C ILE A 152 19.10 -7.32 -16.51
N GLN A 153 19.85 -8.06 -17.30
CA GLN A 153 21.31 -8.23 -17.19
C GLN A 153 22.04 -6.90 -17.42
#